data_AF-A0A8J7LST5-F1
#
_entry.id   AF-A0A8J7LST5-F1
#
_cell.length_a   1.000
_cell.length_b   1.000
_cell.length_c   1.000
_cell.angle_alpha   90.00
_cell.angle_beta   90.00
_cell.angle_gamma   90.00
#
_symmetry.space_group_name_H-M   'P 1'
#
loop_
_entity.id
_entity.type
_entity.pdbx_description
1 polymer ?
#
loop_
_entity_poly.entity_id
_entity_poly.type
_entity_poly.pdbx_seq_one_letter_code
_entity_poly.pdbx_strand_id
1 'polypeptide(L)'
;MNMMSTMEAPSLDGFAQPDIAAPVTTAMSPGTYLRKRREAADRTLEDVARTLRPKWGVAQINWMVSHLAELENDEAYVTGVVVRNIAATFPMDANVYNALVAIRCGVELDEPQLCRECACSAHDACIDALGHGCSWVEGDPTLCTNCREPEPVEGANAIEGRARAA
;
A
#
# COMPACT_ATOMS: atom_id res chain seq x y z
N MET A 1 -41.82 31.84 -8.39
CA MET A 1 -41.53 30.40 -8.62
C MET A 1 -40.02 30.24 -8.73
N ASN A 2 -39.39 29.60 -7.74
CA ASN A 2 -37.94 29.40 -7.70
C ASN A 2 -37.51 28.23 -8.59
N MET A 3 -36.52 28.49 -9.44
CA MET A 3 -35.80 27.51 -10.24
C MET A 3 -34.83 26.75 -9.33
N MET A 4 -35.03 25.44 -9.15
CA MET A 4 -34.02 24.56 -8.57
C MET A 4 -33.00 24.24 -9.67
N SER A 5 -31.88 24.96 -9.69
CA SER A 5 -30.67 24.53 -10.40
C SER A 5 -30.08 23.33 -9.66
N THR A 6 -30.09 22.18 -10.31
CA THR A 6 -29.29 21.01 -9.98
C THR A 6 -27.82 21.35 -10.17
N MET A 7 -27.02 21.32 -9.11
CA MET A 7 -25.57 21.28 -9.23
C MET A 7 -25.15 19.87 -9.63
N GLU A 8 -24.69 19.69 -10.86
CA GLU A 8 -24.01 18.49 -11.32
C GLU A 8 -22.65 18.36 -10.61
N ALA A 9 -22.30 17.14 -10.22
CA ALA A 9 -20.97 16.82 -9.69
C ALA A 9 -19.93 16.98 -10.81
N PRO A 10 -18.70 17.44 -10.51
CA PRO A 10 -17.64 17.49 -11.51
C PRO A 10 -17.28 16.06 -11.94
N SER A 11 -17.60 15.74 -13.20
CA SER A 11 -17.09 14.58 -13.91
C SER A 11 -15.55 14.65 -13.93
N LEU A 12 -14.92 13.57 -13.48
CA LEU A 12 -13.48 13.33 -13.59
C LEU A 12 -13.17 12.47 -14.82
N ASP A 13 -14.00 12.54 -15.86
CA ASP A 13 -13.78 11.83 -17.12
C ASP A 13 -12.74 12.59 -17.95
N GLY A 14 -11.46 12.34 -17.69
CA GLY A 14 -10.38 13.06 -18.37
C GLY A 14 -9.08 12.31 -18.61
N PHE A 15 -8.93 11.07 -18.14
CA PHE A 15 -7.74 10.26 -18.42
C PHE A 15 -8.16 8.82 -18.72
N ALA A 16 -8.63 8.59 -19.96
CA ALA A 16 -8.72 7.24 -20.49
C ALA A 16 -7.32 6.62 -20.48
N GLN A 17 -7.09 5.62 -19.63
CA GLN A 17 -5.85 4.86 -19.59
C GLN A 17 -5.81 3.93 -20.80
N PRO A 18 -4.69 3.86 -21.54
CA PRO A 18 -4.58 2.98 -22.68
C PRO A 18 -4.56 1.52 -22.22
N ASP A 19 -5.34 0.69 -22.93
CA ASP A 19 -5.45 -0.75 -22.76
C ASP A 19 -4.17 -1.41 -23.30
N ILE A 20 -3.07 -1.30 -22.55
CA ILE A 20 -1.78 -1.91 -22.90
C ILE A 20 -1.66 -3.19 -22.09
N ALA A 21 -1.87 -4.33 -22.74
CA ALA A 21 -1.45 -5.63 -22.23
C ALA A 21 0.06 -5.58 -21.94
N ALA A 22 0.41 -5.45 -20.66
CA ALA A 22 1.77 -5.18 -20.20
C ALA A 22 2.64 -6.45 -20.21
N PRO A 23 3.95 -6.34 -20.50
CA PRO A 23 4.90 -7.41 -20.25
C PRO A 23 4.91 -7.77 -18.76
N VAL A 24 4.99 -9.06 -18.45
CA VAL A 24 5.08 -9.57 -17.07
C VAL A 24 6.46 -9.19 -16.53
N THR A 25 6.56 -8.10 -15.79
CA THR A 25 7.75 -7.71 -15.05
C THR A 25 7.85 -8.54 -13.76
N THR A 26 9.06 -8.96 -13.39
CA THR A 26 9.34 -9.61 -12.09
C THR A 26 9.21 -8.61 -10.92
N ALA A 27 9.25 -7.30 -11.22
CA ALA A 27 8.99 -6.22 -10.29
C ALA A 27 7.62 -6.36 -9.58
N MET A 28 7.58 -5.94 -8.32
CA MET A 28 6.32 -5.73 -7.61
C MET A 28 5.44 -4.72 -8.37
N SER A 29 4.17 -5.04 -8.58
CA SER A 29 3.25 -4.12 -9.24
C SER A 29 2.89 -2.90 -8.35
N PRO A 30 2.51 -1.75 -8.94
CA PRO A 30 2.05 -0.59 -8.17
C PRO A 30 0.92 -0.90 -7.19
N GLY A 31 -0.08 -1.68 -7.61
CA GLY A 31 -1.20 -2.09 -6.76
C GLY A 31 -0.77 -2.99 -5.61
N THR A 32 0.13 -3.94 -5.88
CA THR A 32 0.71 -4.79 -4.82
C THR A 32 1.51 -3.97 -3.80
N TYR A 33 2.27 -2.97 -4.26
CA TYR A 33 2.98 -2.04 -3.39
C TYR A 33 2.03 -1.29 -2.47
N LEU A 34 0.97 -0.66 -3.02
CA LEU A 34 -0.05 0.04 -2.22
C LEU A 34 -0.67 -0.88 -1.17
N ARG A 35 -1.13 -2.06 -1.58
CA ARG A 35 -1.77 -3.03 -0.68
C ARG A 35 -0.84 -3.43 0.47
N LYS A 36 0.39 -3.84 0.16
CA LYS A 36 1.36 -4.27 1.18
C LYS A 36 1.73 -3.16 2.15
N ARG A 37 1.90 -1.92 1.68
CA ARG A 37 2.18 -0.75 2.55
C ARG A 37 0.99 -0.42 3.44
N ARG A 38 -0.24 -0.50 2.91
CA ARG A 38 -1.47 -0.28 3.68
C ARG A 38 -1.63 -1.35 4.76
N GLU A 39 -1.45 -2.62 4.40
CA GLU A 39 -1.56 -3.77 5.31
C GLU A 39 -0.48 -3.74 6.39
N ALA A 40 0.76 -3.40 6.05
CA ALA A 40 1.85 -3.24 7.03
C ALA A 40 1.61 -2.08 8.02
N ALA A 41 0.70 -1.16 7.70
CA ALA A 41 0.27 -0.07 8.56
C ALA A 41 -1.04 -0.37 9.31
N ASP A 42 -1.54 -1.61 9.23
CA ASP A 42 -2.81 -2.06 9.81
C ASP A 42 -4.00 -1.16 9.43
N ARG A 43 -4.03 -0.67 8.19
CA ARG A 43 -5.12 0.18 7.68
C ARG A 43 -6.07 -0.60 6.81
N THR A 44 -7.37 -0.44 7.02
CA THR A 44 -8.38 -0.90 6.07
C THR A 44 -8.55 0.10 4.92
N LEU A 45 -9.12 -0.34 3.79
CA LEU A 45 -9.49 0.59 2.71
C LEU A 45 -10.50 1.64 3.18
N GLU A 46 -11.40 1.28 4.09
CA GLU A 46 -12.37 2.21 4.67
C GLU A 46 -11.68 3.28 5.51
N ASP A 47 -10.69 2.90 6.33
CA ASP A 47 -9.90 3.86 7.12
C ASP A 47 -9.21 4.87 6.20
N VAL A 48 -8.55 4.37 5.15
CA VAL A 48 -7.86 5.22 4.15
C VAL A 48 -8.86 6.18 3.49
N ALA A 49 -10.01 5.68 3.04
CA ALA A 49 -11.06 6.50 2.42
C ALA A 49 -11.55 7.61 3.36
N ARG A 50 -11.80 7.28 4.64
CA ARG A 50 -12.25 8.24 5.66
C ARG A 50 -11.17 9.27 6.01
N THR A 51 -9.90 8.87 6.05
CA THR A 51 -8.78 9.81 6.24
C THR A 51 -8.61 10.75 5.06
N LEU A 52 -8.71 10.25 3.82
CA LEU A 52 -8.63 11.08 2.61
C LEU A 52 -9.76 12.10 2.51
N ARG A 53 -10.97 11.72 2.96
CA ARG A 53 -12.20 12.49 2.75
C ARG A 53 -13.10 12.47 3.99
N PRO A 54 -12.71 13.13 5.09
CA PRO A 54 -13.40 13.04 6.38
C PRO A 54 -14.83 13.62 6.40
N LYS A 55 -15.19 14.44 5.40
CA LYS A 55 -16.52 15.09 5.29
C LYS A 55 -17.49 14.33 4.37
N TRP A 56 -17.07 13.23 3.75
CA TRP A 56 -17.90 12.48 2.82
C TRP A 56 -18.92 11.59 3.53
N GLY A 57 -20.09 11.43 2.90
CA GLY A 57 -21.12 10.51 3.36
C GLY A 57 -20.84 9.06 3.00
N VAL A 58 -21.64 8.12 3.53
CA VAL A 58 -21.44 6.66 3.38
C VAL A 58 -21.32 6.23 1.90
N ALA A 59 -22.21 6.70 1.02
CA ALA A 59 -22.17 6.33 -0.39
C ALA A 59 -20.86 6.76 -1.09
N GLN A 60 -20.34 7.95 -0.75
CA GLN A 60 -19.10 8.48 -1.29
C GLN A 60 -17.87 7.75 -0.73
N ILE A 61 -17.90 7.37 0.55
CA ILE A 61 -16.86 6.54 1.16
C ILE A 61 -16.82 5.16 0.50
N ASN A 62 -17.98 4.52 0.28
CA ASN A 62 -18.04 3.22 -0.40
C ASN A 62 -17.49 3.29 -1.83
N TRP A 63 -17.79 4.37 -2.56
CA TRP A 63 -17.20 4.61 -3.88
C TRP A 63 -15.66 4.73 -3.81
N MET A 64 -15.13 5.48 -2.84
CA MET A 64 -13.68 5.60 -2.65
C MET A 64 -13.03 4.26 -2.27
N VAL A 65 -13.69 3.45 -1.46
CA VAL A 65 -13.21 2.10 -1.11
C VAL A 65 -13.09 1.23 -2.36
N SER A 66 -14.12 1.22 -3.22
CA SER A 66 -14.06 0.51 -4.50
C SER A 66 -12.93 1.04 -5.38
N HIS A 67 -12.77 2.36 -5.47
CA HIS A 67 -11.71 2.95 -6.27
C HIS A 67 -10.30 2.62 -5.75
N LEU A 68 -10.08 2.63 -4.43
CA LEU A 68 -8.80 2.20 -3.85
C LEU A 68 -8.53 0.71 -4.10
N ALA A 69 -9.57 -0.13 -4.11
CA ALA A 69 -9.43 -1.54 -4.46
C ALA A 69 -9.02 -1.74 -5.93
N GLU A 70 -9.56 -0.95 -6.87
CA GLU A 70 -9.11 -0.94 -8.27
C GLU A 70 -7.61 -0.61 -8.39
N LEU A 71 -7.13 0.35 -7.59
CA LEU A 71 -5.70 0.67 -7.54
C LEU A 71 -4.86 -0.50 -7.01
N GLU A 72 -5.31 -1.17 -5.94
CA GLU A 72 -4.62 -2.31 -5.34
C GLU A 72 -4.65 -3.58 -6.20
N ASN A 73 -5.66 -3.72 -7.04
CA ASN A 73 -5.79 -4.78 -8.04
C ASN A 73 -5.08 -4.44 -9.35
N ASP A 74 -4.42 -3.28 -9.42
CA ASP A 74 -3.76 -2.81 -10.63
C ASP A 74 -4.70 -2.64 -11.85
N GLU A 75 -5.99 -2.44 -11.60
CA GLU A 75 -7.01 -2.14 -12.61
C GLU A 75 -6.95 -0.66 -13.02
N ALA A 76 -6.46 0.19 -12.13
CA ALA A 76 -6.15 1.58 -12.38
C ALA A 76 -4.85 2.00 -11.66
N TYR A 77 -4.34 3.18 -12.00
CA TYR A 77 -3.24 3.80 -11.26
C TYR A 77 -3.42 5.32 -11.24
N VAL A 78 -2.84 5.96 -10.24
CA VAL A 78 -2.91 7.41 -10.05
C VAL A 78 -1.51 8.02 -10.10
N THR A 79 -1.39 9.33 -10.29
CA THR A 79 -0.07 10.00 -10.22
C THR A 79 -0.18 11.36 -9.56
N GLY A 80 0.96 12.03 -9.35
CA GLY A 80 1.02 13.43 -8.94
C GLY A 80 0.44 13.70 -7.54
N VAL A 81 -0.56 14.60 -7.46
CA VAL A 81 -1.14 15.01 -6.17
C VAL A 81 -1.94 13.88 -5.52
N VAL A 82 -2.56 13.01 -6.31
CA VAL A 82 -3.43 11.95 -5.78
C VAL A 82 -2.61 10.92 -4.99
N VAL A 83 -1.49 10.43 -5.54
CA VAL A 83 -0.60 9.52 -4.81
C VAL A 83 -0.03 10.16 -3.54
N ARG A 84 0.31 11.46 -3.57
CA ARG A 84 0.78 12.16 -2.37
C ARG A 84 -0.27 12.23 -1.27
N ASN A 85 -1.55 12.37 -1.64
CA ASN A 85 -2.64 12.35 -0.66
C ASN A 85 -2.80 10.94 -0.05
N ILE A 86 -2.65 9.88 -0.85
CA ILE A 86 -2.66 8.49 -0.35
C ILE A 86 -1.48 8.27 0.61
N ALA A 87 -0.29 8.71 0.23
CA ALA A 87 0.93 8.62 1.05
C ALA A 87 0.85 9.38 2.39
N ALA A 88 -0.11 10.30 2.54
CA ALA A 88 -0.37 10.97 3.81
C ALA A 88 -1.23 10.13 4.78
N THR A 89 -1.78 8.98 4.35
CA THR A 89 -2.69 8.16 5.15
C THR A 89 -2.02 6.94 5.80
N PHE A 90 -0.96 6.43 5.19
CA PHE A 90 -0.12 5.36 5.72
C PHE A 90 1.31 5.49 5.17
N PRO A 91 2.34 4.94 5.85
CA PRO A 91 3.73 5.07 5.41
C PRO A 91 3.97 4.43 4.03
N MET A 92 4.22 5.25 3.02
CA MET A 92 4.69 4.82 1.70
C MET A 92 5.50 5.95 1.04
N ASP A 93 6.39 5.60 0.11
CA ASP A 93 7.08 6.56 -0.74
C ASP A 93 6.34 6.72 -2.09
N ALA A 94 5.82 7.92 -2.34
CA ALA A 94 5.15 8.26 -3.58
C ALA A 94 6.07 8.15 -4.81
N ASN A 95 7.38 8.35 -4.65
CA ASN A 95 8.34 8.21 -5.74
C ASN A 95 8.55 6.76 -6.12
N VAL A 96 8.63 5.85 -5.14
CA VAL A 96 8.66 4.40 -5.39
C VAL A 96 7.41 3.99 -6.16
N TYR A 97 6.22 4.38 -5.71
CA TYR A 97 4.98 4.07 -6.43
C TYR A 97 5.00 4.60 -7.88
N ASN A 98 5.40 5.87 -8.09
CA ASN A 98 5.49 6.43 -9.44
C ASN A 98 6.52 5.70 -10.33
N ALA A 99 7.64 5.26 -9.76
CA ALA A 99 8.64 4.45 -10.48
C ALA A 99 8.07 3.11 -10.92
N LEU A 100 7.32 2.42 -10.03
CA LEU A 100 6.64 1.17 -10.38
C LEU A 100 5.59 1.37 -11.48
N VAL A 101 4.84 2.48 -11.45
CA VAL A 101 3.89 2.84 -12.52
C VAL A 101 4.62 3.05 -13.84
N ALA A 102 5.75 3.78 -13.83
CA ALA A 102 6.55 4.00 -15.03
C ALA A 102 7.11 2.68 -15.61
N ILE A 103 7.65 1.81 -14.76
CA ILE A 103 8.15 0.47 -15.15
C ILE A 103 7.01 -0.35 -15.77
N ARG A 104 5.83 -0.38 -15.13
CA ARG A 104 4.64 -1.06 -15.66
C ARG A 104 4.22 -0.52 -17.04
N CYS A 105 4.38 0.78 -17.28
CA CYS A 105 4.12 1.42 -18.57
C CYS A 105 5.25 1.19 -19.61
N GLY A 106 6.27 0.40 -19.29
CA GLY A 106 7.37 0.07 -20.21
C GLY A 106 8.51 1.09 -20.22
N VAL A 107 8.57 1.99 -19.23
CA VAL A 107 9.73 2.87 -19.06
C VAL A 107 10.88 2.05 -18.46
N GLU A 108 12.03 2.07 -19.11
CA GLU A 108 13.25 1.44 -18.60
C GLU A 108 13.80 2.23 -17.40
N LEU A 109 13.62 1.69 -16.19
CA LEU A 109 14.14 2.21 -14.93
C LEU A 109 14.66 1.05 -14.08
N ASP A 110 15.61 1.33 -13.20
CA ASP A 110 16.03 0.35 -12.18
C ASP A 110 14.87 0.03 -11.24
N GLU A 111 14.63 -1.26 -10.99
CA GLU A 111 13.61 -1.70 -10.06
C GLU A 111 13.96 -1.25 -8.63
N PRO A 112 13.04 -0.58 -7.91
CA PRO A 112 13.27 -0.24 -6.51
C PRO A 112 13.50 -1.50 -5.67
N GLN A 113 14.48 -1.47 -4.77
CA GLN A 113 14.66 -2.52 -3.78
C GLN A 113 13.53 -2.45 -2.74
N LEU A 114 12.67 -3.46 -2.74
CA LEU A 114 11.48 -3.53 -1.88
C LEU A 114 11.46 -4.84 -1.09
N CYS A 115 10.99 -4.77 0.16
CA CYS A 115 10.72 -5.98 0.93
C CYS A 115 9.58 -6.78 0.28
N ARG A 116 9.80 -8.05 -0.02
CA ARG A 116 8.80 -8.93 -0.64
C ARG A 116 7.53 -9.07 0.21
N GLU A 117 7.62 -8.89 1.53
CA GLU A 117 6.49 -9.03 2.46
C GLU A 117 5.72 -7.73 2.68
N CYS A 118 6.38 -6.68 3.17
CA CYS A 118 5.73 -5.41 3.54
C CYS A 118 5.96 -4.27 2.56
N ALA A 119 6.70 -4.51 1.47
CA ALA A 119 7.02 -3.54 0.44
C ALA A 119 7.77 -2.28 0.90
N CYS A 120 8.36 -2.24 2.10
CA CYS A 120 9.19 -1.10 2.50
C CYS A 120 10.43 -0.97 1.60
N SER A 121 10.90 0.27 1.47
CA SER A 121 12.19 0.63 0.87
C SER A 121 13.10 1.29 1.93
N ALA A 122 14.28 1.73 1.51
CA ALA A 122 15.16 2.54 2.36
C ALA A 122 14.57 3.93 2.73
N HIS A 123 13.59 4.43 1.97
CA HIS A 123 13.01 5.76 2.17
C HIS A 123 11.72 5.76 3.01
N ASP A 124 11.06 4.61 3.13
CA ASP A 124 9.82 4.39 3.88
C ASP A 124 9.92 3.12 4.74
N ALA A 125 11.06 2.96 5.41
CA ALA A 125 11.36 1.83 6.28
C ALA A 125 10.21 1.56 7.28
N CYS A 126 9.93 0.29 7.53
CA CYS A 126 9.08 -0.10 8.66
C CYS A 126 9.70 0.43 9.95
N ILE A 127 8.85 0.86 10.88
CA ILE A 127 9.28 1.39 12.17
C ILE A 127 8.85 0.39 13.26
N ASP A 128 9.80 -0.05 14.08
CA ASP A 128 9.51 -0.92 15.22
C ASP A 128 8.82 -0.16 16.38
N ALA A 129 8.42 -0.87 17.43
CA ALA A 129 7.78 -0.27 18.60
C ALA A 129 8.65 0.76 19.34
N LEU A 130 9.97 0.75 19.11
CA LEU A 130 10.94 1.66 19.71
C LEU A 130 11.25 2.86 18.79
N GLY A 131 10.70 2.90 17.57
CA GLY A 131 10.93 3.97 16.62
C GLY A 131 12.11 3.72 15.67
N HIS A 132 12.72 2.53 15.66
CA HIS A 132 13.83 2.23 14.76
C HIS A 132 13.33 1.76 13.39
N GLY A 133 13.95 2.30 12.35
CA GLY A 133 13.75 1.83 10.98
C GLY A 133 14.32 0.42 10.79
N CYS A 134 13.57 -0.43 10.08
CA CYS A 134 14.09 -1.71 9.63
C CYS A 134 15.28 -1.51 8.68
N SER A 135 16.14 -2.52 8.60
CA SER A 135 17.20 -2.64 7.61
C SER A 135 16.94 -3.86 6.72
N TRP A 136 17.81 -4.10 5.75
CA TRP A 136 17.77 -5.33 4.96
C TRP A 136 18.40 -6.50 5.74
N VAL A 137 17.84 -7.70 5.57
CA VAL A 137 18.39 -8.93 6.15
C VAL A 137 19.70 -9.28 5.44
N GLU A 138 20.73 -9.59 6.23
CA GLU A 138 22.00 -10.06 5.69
C GLU A 138 21.80 -11.41 4.99
N GLY A 139 22.24 -11.52 3.74
CA GLY A 139 22.06 -12.72 2.93
C GLY A 139 20.70 -12.84 2.20
N ASP A 140 19.72 -11.98 2.53
CA ASP A 140 18.43 -11.91 1.82
C ASP A 140 18.01 -10.43 1.59
N PRO A 141 18.49 -9.79 0.52
CA PRO A 141 18.22 -8.38 0.24
C PRO A 141 16.77 -8.12 -0.21
N THR A 142 15.93 -9.15 -0.32
CA THR A 142 14.51 -9.03 -0.65
C THR A 142 13.63 -9.03 0.61
N LEU A 143 14.20 -9.13 1.80
CA LEU A 143 13.48 -9.15 3.08
C LEU A 143 14.04 -8.09 4.03
N CYS A 144 13.16 -7.34 4.70
CA CYS A 144 13.57 -6.42 5.75
C CYS A 144 13.60 -7.10 7.12
N THR A 145 14.39 -6.56 8.05
CA THR A 145 14.56 -7.12 9.40
C THR A 145 13.28 -7.14 10.23
N ASN A 146 12.28 -6.33 9.87
CA ASN A 146 10.96 -6.34 10.51
C ASN A 146 10.07 -7.50 10.03
N CYS A 147 10.27 -7.98 8.80
CA CYS A 147 9.50 -9.09 8.22
C CYS A 147 10.24 -10.42 8.29
N ARG A 148 11.46 -10.43 8.85
CA ARG A 148 12.20 -11.65 9.12
C ARG A 148 11.41 -12.50 10.11
N GLU A 149 11.17 -13.76 9.78
CA GLU A 149 10.66 -14.73 10.76
C GLU A 149 11.66 -14.82 11.92
N PRO A 150 11.20 -14.75 13.18
CA PRO A 150 12.08 -15.01 14.31
C PRO A 150 12.59 -16.44 14.18
N GLU A 151 13.92 -16.64 14.28
CA GLU A 151 14.49 -17.99 14.32
C GLU A 151 13.75 -18.79 15.39
N PRO A 152 13.36 -20.05 15.11
CA PRO A 152 12.80 -20.90 16.13
C PRO A 152 13.82 -20.99 17.27
N VAL A 153 13.44 -20.48 18.44
CA VAL A 153 14.30 -20.53 19.62
C VAL A 153 14.43 -22.00 20.02
N GLU A 154 15.58 -22.62 19.74
CA GLU A 154 15.90 -23.96 20.21
C GLU A 154 15.82 -23.96 21.75
N GLY A 155 14.71 -24.48 22.30
CA GLY A 155 14.49 -24.62 23.73
C GLY A 155 13.21 -24.01 24.32
N ALA A 156 12.35 -23.35 23.53
CA ALA A 156 11.10 -22.76 24.06
C ALA A 156 10.00 -23.79 24.42
N ASN A 157 10.20 -25.08 24.15
CA ASN A 157 9.31 -26.17 24.56
C ASN A 157 9.76 -26.79 25.89
N ALA A 158 9.59 -26.10 27.02
CA ALA A 158 9.84 -26.72 28.34
C ALA A 158 8.95 -26.23 29.52
N ILE A 159 7.98 -25.32 29.32
CA ILE A 159 7.26 -24.70 30.46
C ILE A 159 5.72 -24.62 30.31
N GLU A 160 5.09 -25.52 29.55
CA GLU A 160 3.62 -25.70 29.62
C GLU A 160 3.24 -27.09 30.15
N GLY A 161 3.90 -27.49 31.24
CA GLY A 161 3.67 -28.75 31.91
C GLY A 161 3.53 -28.61 33.43
N ARG A 162 2.66 -27.71 33.92
CA ARG A 162 2.13 -27.74 35.31
C ARG A 162 1.16 -26.57 35.55
N ALA A 163 -0.14 -26.80 35.30
CA ALA A 163 -1.23 -26.32 36.16
C ALA A 163 -2.60 -26.67 35.56
N ARG A 164 -3.21 -27.77 36.02
CA ARG A 164 -4.55 -27.78 36.63
C ARG A 164 -4.91 -29.19 37.09
N ALA A 165 -4.54 -29.45 38.35
CA ALA A 165 -5.32 -30.29 39.24
C ALA A 165 -6.22 -29.36 40.05
N ALA A 166 -7.54 -29.53 39.91
CA ALA A 166 -8.60 -29.28 40.90
C ALA A 166 -9.94 -29.52 40.20
#